data_AF-A0A521JPI6-F1
#
_entry.id   AF-A0A521JPI6-F1
#
_cell.length_a   1.000
_cell.length_b   1.000
_cell.length_c   1.000
_cell.angle_alpha   90.00
_cell.angle_beta   90.00
_cell.angle_gamma   90.00
#
_symmetry.space_group_name_H-M   'P 1'
#
loop_
_entity.id
_entity.type
_entity.pdbx_description
1 polymer ?
#
loop_
_entity_poly.entity_id
_entity_poly.type
_entity_poly.pdbx_seq_one_letter_code
_entity_poly.pdbx_strand_id
1 'polypeptide(L)'
;MIWTKAQQKVIESRNKNLLVSAAAGSGKTAVLVERIIAMISEGETPLDIDHLLVVTFTNAAAAQMRDRIGKALDKKLINEPDNTHLQKQVSLLQSTHITTIHSFCLNVIRNYFHHIDLDPSFKMAEESEITLMKSDIMADVLEKWYEEGREDFHQLIESYSRSKSDAPIEELVLSLYNFAMSNPWPKDWLGRIGASFKLNSINDMNRAIWMKDLLYYVSVVLNDLMEKINRAIDICNETDGPAAYLPALISDRDILSSLMKQGTYEDYAKAFSDISY
;
A
#
# COMPACT_ATOMS: atom_id res chain seq x y z
N MET A 1 -23.50 -29.70 -5.95
CA MET A 1 -23.63 -28.88 -4.71
C MET A 1 -24.91 -28.06 -4.82
N ILE A 2 -25.56 -27.73 -3.71
CA ILE A 2 -26.71 -26.82 -3.71
C ILE A 2 -26.15 -25.39 -3.55
N TRP A 3 -26.27 -24.58 -4.60
CA TRP A 3 -25.87 -23.17 -4.59
C TRP A 3 -26.98 -22.30 -4.01
N THR A 4 -26.64 -21.26 -3.25
CA THR A 4 -27.63 -20.25 -2.86
C THR A 4 -28.04 -19.42 -4.08
N LYS A 5 -29.22 -18.78 -4.04
CA LYS A 5 -29.67 -17.89 -5.13
C LYS A 5 -28.65 -16.80 -5.48
N ALA A 6 -27.94 -16.27 -4.49
CA ALA A 6 -26.90 -15.27 -4.70
C ALA A 6 -25.66 -15.87 -5.40
N GLN A 7 -25.21 -17.05 -4.98
CA GLN A 7 -24.08 -17.76 -5.61
C GLN A 7 -24.42 -18.16 -7.04
N GLN A 8 -25.62 -18.68 -7.28
CA GLN A 8 -26.10 -19.04 -8.61
C GLN A 8 -26.14 -17.82 -9.54
N LYS A 9 -26.64 -16.67 -9.07
CA LYS A 9 -26.59 -15.41 -9.82
C LYS A 9 -25.15 -15.01 -10.19
N VAL A 10 -24.19 -15.23 -9.29
CA VAL A 10 -22.76 -15.01 -9.59
C VAL A 10 -22.25 -16.03 -10.61
N ILE A 11 -22.67 -17.29 -10.58
CA ILE A 11 -22.23 -18.31 -11.54
C ILE A 11 -22.79 -18.05 -12.94
N GLU A 12 -24.03 -17.56 -13.05
CA GLU A 12 -24.76 -17.42 -14.32
C GLU A 12 -24.59 -16.05 -15.00
N SER A 13 -24.26 -14.98 -14.25
CA SER A 13 -24.17 -13.63 -14.83
C SER A 13 -23.12 -13.52 -15.94
N ARG A 14 -23.46 -13.01 -17.12
CA ARG A 14 -22.53 -12.77 -18.25
C ARG A 14 -22.59 -11.32 -18.73
N ASN A 15 -21.63 -10.92 -19.57
CA ASN A 15 -21.61 -9.67 -20.35
C ASN A 15 -21.75 -8.38 -19.53
N LYS A 16 -21.16 -8.35 -18.33
CA LYS A 16 -21.11 -7.17 -17.46
C LYS A 16 -19.99 -7.29 -16.43
N ASN A 17 -19.56 -6.15 -15.88
CA ASN A 17 -18.67 -6.13 -14.73
C ASN A 17 -19.45 -6.56 -13.48
N LEU A 18 -18.87 -7.47 -12.70
CA LEU A 18 -19.49 -8.02 -11.51
C LEU A 18 -18.58 -7.84 -10.30
N LEU A 19 -19.07 -7.09 -9.31
CA LEU A 19 -18.45 -6.99 -7.98
C LEU A 19 -19.17 -7.95 -7.03
N VAL A 20 -18.42 -8.85 -6.40
CA VAL A 20 -18.96 -9.82 -5.43
C VAL A 20 -18.41 -9.50 -4.05
N SER A 21 -19.24 -8.90 -3.20
CA SER A 21 -18.93 -8.72 -1.77
C SER A 21 -19.32 -9.97 -1.00
N ALA A 22 -18.38 -10.54 -0.25
CA ALA A 22 -18.58 -11.83 0.40
C ALA A 22 -17.74 -11.98 1.68
N ALA A 23 -18.41 -12.33 2.79
CA ALA A 23 -17.79 -12.59 4.08
C ALA A 23 -16.84 -13.80 4.06
N ALA A 24 -15.98 -13.93 5.07
CA ALA A 24 -15.18 -15.14 5.26
C ALA A 24 -16.07 -16.39 5.31
N GLY A 25 -15.61 -17.51 4.75
CA GLY A 25 -16.37 -18.76 4.74
C GLY A 25 -17.55 -18.85 3.76
N SER A 26 -17.90 -17.79 3.02
CA SER A 26 -19.08 -17.78 2.12
C SER A 26 -18.93 -18.61 0.82
N GLY A 27 -17.86 -19.39 0.69
CA GLY A 27 -17.59 -20.21 -0.50
C GLY A 27 -17.09 -19.43 -1.72
N LYS A 28 -16.55 -18.21 -1.57
CA LYS A 28 -16.06 -17.36 -2.68
C LYS A 28 -15.28 -18.12 -3.75
N THR A 29 -14.27 -18.89 -3.33
CA THR A 29 -13.42 -19.65 -4.24
C THR A 29 -14.19 -20.75 -4.97
N ALA A 30 -15.12 -21.43 -4.30
CA ALA A 30 -15.93 -22.47 -4.92
C ALA A 30 -16.87 -21.88 -5.98
N VAL A 31 -17.48 -20.72 -5.69
CA VAL A 31 -18.32 -19.97 -6.64
C VAL A 31 -17.52 -19.51 -7.86
N LEU A 32 -16.30 -19.01 -7.65
CA LEU A 32 -15.43 -18.57 -8.75
C LEU A 32 -14.97 -19.75 -9.63
N VAL A 33 -14.61 -20.88 -9.02
CA VAL A 33 -14.27 -22.11 -9.77
C VAL A 33 -15.47 -22.58 -10.57
N GLU A 34 -16.65 -22.68 -9.96
CA GLU A 34 -17.86 -23.10 -10.67
C GLU A 34 -18.22 -22.15 -11.82
N ARG A 35 -18.06 -20.83 -11.60
CA ARG A 35 -18.25 -19.83 -12.65
C ARG A 35 -17.32 -20.06 -13.84
N ILE A 36 -16.04 -20.35 -13.58
CA ILE A 36 -15.06 -20.67 -14.63
C ILE A 36 -15.47 -21.96 -15.36
N ILE A 37 -15.82 -23.01 -14.62
CA ILE A 37 -16.24 -24.29 -15.19
C ILE A 37 -17.48 -24.12 -16.08
N ALA A 38 -18.49 -23.39 -15.61
CA ALA A 38 -19.69 -23.10 -16.40
C ALA A 38 -19.33 -22.31 -17.68
N MET A 39 -18.37 -21.38 -17.64
CA MET A 39 -17.94 -20.64 -18.83
C MET A 39 -17.24 -21.50 -19.89
N ILE A 40 -16.51 -22.54 -19.48
CA ILE A 40 -15.70 -23.38 -20.38
C ILE A 40 -16.35 -24.72 -20.74
N SER A 41 -17.48 -25.08 -20.13
CA SER A 41 -18.15 -26.37 -20.36
C SER A 41 -19.63 -26.29 -20.69
N GLU A 42 -20.25 -25.11 -20.60
CA GLU A 42 -21.70 -24.93 -20.81
C GLU A 42 -21.98 -23.83 -21.83
N GLY A 43 -23.17 -23.89 -22.45
CA GLY A 43 -23.61 -22.95 -23.48
C GLY A 43 -23.39 -23.47 -24.91
N GLU A 44 -23.92 -22.73 -25.89
CA GLU A 44 -23.82 -23.09 -27.31
C GLU A 44 -22.38 -23.00 -27.84
N THR A 45 -21.60 -22.05 -27.31
CA THR A 45 -20.18 -21.86 -27.65
C THR A 45 -19.35 -21.67 -26.37
N PRO A 46 -18.93 -22.77 -25.71
CA PRO A 46 -18.10 -22.70 -24.51
C PRO A 46 -16.76 -22.03 -24.81
N LEU A 47 -16.23 -21.28 -23.83
CA LEU A 47 -14.93 -20.63 -23.97
C LEU A 47 -13.79 -21.64 -23.81
N ASP A 48 -12.67 -21.35 -24.47
CA ASP A 48 -11.40 -21.97 -24.09
C ASP A 48 -10.86 -21.30 -22.82
N ILE A 49 -10.33 -22.12 -21.91
CA ILE A 49 -9.85 -21.69 -20.60
C ILE A 49 -8.66 -20.73 -20.70
N ASP A 50 -7.84 -20.83 -21.75
CA ASP A 50 -6.70 -19.95 -22.01
C ASP A 50 -7.10 -18.53 -22.45
N HIS A 51 -8.38 -18.30 -22.80
CA HIS A 51 -8.95 -16.97 -22.98
C HIS A 51 -9.31 -16.27 -21.65
N LEU A 52 -9.09 -16.94 -20.50
CA LEU A 52 -9.34 -16.39 -19.18
C LEU A 52 -8.04 -15.94 -18.51
N LEU A 53 -8.04 -14.71 -18.00
CA LEU A 53 -7.04 -14.23 -17.07
C LEU A 53 -7.60 -14.33 -15.64
N VAL A 54 -6.94 -15.11 -14.80
CA VAL A 54 -7.34 -15.32 -13.41
C VAL A 54 -6.21 -14.91 -12.49
N VAL A 55 -6.44 -13.82 -11.75
CA VAL A 55 -5.42 -13.19 -10.92
C VAL A 55 -5.71 -13.37 -9.44
N THR A 56 -4.70 -13.73 -8.66
CA THR A 56 -4.78 -13.93 -7.21
C THR A 56 -3.68 -13.18 -6.46
N PHE A 57 -3.81 -13.06 -5.14
CA PHE A 57 -2.80 -12.40 -4.33
C PHE A 57 -1.54 -13.23 -4.11
N THR A 58 -1.64 -14.56 -4.04
CA THR A 58 -0.48 -15.45 -3.75
C THR A 58 -0.32 -16.56 -4.79
N ASN A 59 0.91 -17.02 -4.95
CA ASN A 59 1.21 -18.19 -5.80
C ASN A 59 0.49 -19.45 -5.30
N ALA A 60 0.37 -19.61 -3.98
CA ALA A 60 -0.36 -20.72 -3.38
C ALA A 60 -1.85 -20.69 -3.72
N ALA A 61 -2.50 -19.52 -3.69
CA ALA A 61 -3.90 -19.38 -4.08
C ALA A 61 -4.10 -19.61 -5.59
N ALA A 62 -3.14 -19.19 -6.43
CA ALA A 62 -3.15 -19.52 -7.87
C ALA A 62 -3.05 -21.02 -8.12
N ALA A 63 -2.11 -21.70 -7.45
CA ALA A 63 -1.94 -23.16 -7.53
C ALA A 63 -3.19 -23.90 -7.04
N GLN A 64 -3.77 -23.48 -5.90
CA GLN A 64 -5.00 -24.04 -5.37
C GLN A 64 -6.18 -23.85 -6.33
N MET A 65 -6.26 -22.70 -7.00
CA MET A 65 -7.32 -22.44 -7.98
C MET A 65 -7.17 -23.34 -9.21
N ARG A 66 -5.94 -23.50 -9.73
CA ARG A 66 -5.64 -24.43 -10.82
C ARG A 66 -6.01 -25.87 -10.47
N ASP A 67 -5.63 -26.35 -9.28
CA ASP A 67 -5.97 -27.70 -8.79
C ASP A 67 -7.49 -27.91 -8.70
N ARG A 68 -8.22 -26.93 -8.16
CA ARG A 68 -9.69 -27.02 -8.05
C ARG A 68 -10.39 -27.04 -9.41
N ILE A 69 -9.91 -26.26 -10.37
CA ILE A 69 -10.43 -26.27 -11.74
C ILE A 69 -10.12 -27.61 -12.41
N GLY A 70 -8.89 -28.13 -12.29
CA GLY A 70 -8.51 -29.44 -12.80
C GLY A 70 -9.42 -30.55 -12.28
N LYS A 71 -9.59 -30.62 -10.95
CA LYS A 71 -10.51 -31.60 -10.32
C LYS A 71 -11.96 -31.48 -10.79
N ALA A 72 -12.42 -30.27 -11.11
CA ALA A 72 -13.78 -30.07 -11.60
C ALA A 72 -13.91 -30.48 -13.08
N LEU A 73 -12.89 -30.21 -13.90
CA LEU A 73 -12.81 -30.71 -15.28
C LEU A 73 -12.74 -32.24 -15.33
N ASP A 74 -11.90 -32.87 -14.51
CA ASP A 74 -11.79 -34.33 -14.42
C ASP A 74 -13.13 -34.98 -14.09
N LYS A 75 -13.88 -34.39 -13.14
CA LYS A 75 -15.23 -34.87 -12.79
C LYS A 75 -16.22 -34.75 -13.95
N LYS A 76 -16.16 -33.68 -14.75
CA LYS A 76 -17.01 -33.56 -15.94
C LYS A 76 -16.60 -34.58 -17.01
N LEU A 77 -15.29 -34.77 -17.22
CA LEU A 77 -14.76 -35.72 -18.19
C LEU A 77 -15.08 -37.19 -17.84
N ILE A 78 -15.18 -37.54 -16.56
CA ILE A 78 -15.65 -38.87 -16.14
C ILE A 78 -17.09 -39.13 -16.62
N ASN A 79 -17.95 -38.11 -16.61
CA ASN A 79 -19.35 -38.24 -17.05
C ASN A 79 -19.50 -38.15 -18.58
N GLU A 80 -18.57 -37.45 -19.25
CA GLU A 80 -18.59 -37.19 -20.69
C GLU A 80 -17.21 -37.48 -21.32
N PRO A 81 -16.75 -38.76 -21.33
CA PRO A 81 -15.38 -39.11 -21.70
C PRO A 81 -15.02 -38.75 -23.14
N ASP A 82 -15.99 -38.77 -24.05
CA ASP A 82 -15.80 -38.49 -25.47
C ASP A 82 -15.92 -36.99 -25.82
N ASN A 83 -16.10 -36.11 -24.82
CA ASN A 83 -16.21 -34.68 -25.03
C ASN A 83 -14.83 -34.07 -25.36
N THR A 84 -14.54 -33.97 -26.65
CA THR A 84 -13.28 -33.43 -27.19
C THR A 84 -12.95 -32.02 -26.70
N HIS A 85 -13.98 -31.19 -26.46
CA HIS A 85 -13.79 -29.85 -25.91
C HIS A 85 -13.27 -29.90 -24.48
N LEU A 86 -13.87 -30.74 -23.61
CA LEU A 86 -13.40 -30.91 -22.23
C LEU A 86 -11.98 -31.48 -22.17
N GLN A 87 -11.65 -32.43 -23.04
CA GLN A 87 -10.27 -32.96 -23.16
C GLN A 87 -9.27 -31.85 -23.51
N LYS A 88 -9.64 -30.96 -24.45
CA LYS A 88 -8.84 -29.77 -24.80
C LYS A 88 -8.67 -28.84 -23.60
N GLN A 89 -9.73 -28.59 -22.83
CA GLN A 89 -9.64 -27.71 -21.65
C GLN A 89 -8.68 -28.24 -20.58
N VAL A 90 -8.65 -29.56 -20.36
CA VAL A 90 -7.68 -30.19 -19.43
C VAL A 90 -6.24 -29.96 -19.90
N SER A 91 -5.98 -30.05 -21.20
CA SER A 91 -4.65 -29.78 -21.78
C SER A 91 -4.24 -28.31 -21.63
N LEU A 92 -5.16 -27.38 -21.88
CA LEU A 92 -4.92 -25.92 -21.79
C LEU A 92 -4.79 -25.39 -20.36
N LEU A 93 -5.24 -26.13 -19.34
CA LEU A 93 -5.20 -25.68 -17.95
C LEU A 93 -3.77 -25.35 -17.47
N GLN A 94 -2.75 -26.04 -17.99
CA GLN A 94 -1.35 -25.79 -17.61
C GLN A 94 -0.80 -24.48 -18.19
N SER A 95 -1.22 -24.11 -19.40
CA SER A 95 -0.81 -22.86 -20.07
C SER A 95 -1.71 -21.67 -19.73
N THR A 96 -2.85 -21.89 -19.07
CA THR A 96 -3.77 -20.81 -18.68
C THR A 96 -3.14 -19.85 -17.66
N HIS A 97 -3.41 -18.56 -17.84
CA HIS A 97 -2.97 -17.48 -16.97
C HIS A 97 -3.72 -17.43 -15.62
N ILE A 98 -3.51 -18.46 -14.78
CA ILE A 98 -3.92 -18.48 -13.36
C ILE A 98 -2.68 -18.14 -12.52
N THR A 99 -2.52 -16.87 -12.18
CA THR A 99 -1.26 -16.32 -11.67
C THR A 99 -1.46 -15.21 -10.63
N THR A 100 -0.37 -14.64 -10.11
CA THR A 100 -0.43 -13.38 -9.35
C THR A 100 -0.38 -12.16 -10.27
N ILE A 101 -0.71 -10.98 -9.76
CA ILE A 101 -0.53 -9.71 -10.51
C ILE A 101 0.92 -9.59 -10.98
N HIS A 102 1.90 -9.83 -10.08
CA HIS A 102 3.33 -9.74 -10.41
C HIS A 102 3.74 -10.70 -11.53
N SER A 103 3.32 -11.97 -11.46
CA SER A 103 3.64 -12.96 -12.50
C SER A 103 3.01 -12.60 -13.85
N PHE A 104 1.79 -12.06 -13.84
CA PHE A 104 1.15 -11.57 -15.05
C PHE A 104 1.90 -10.36 -15.63
N CYS A 105 2.23 -9.35 -14.81
CA CYS A 105 3.01 -8.19 -15.25
C CYS A 105 4.37 -8.60 -15.82
N LEU A 106 5.06 -9.57 -15.20
CA LEU A 106 6.32 -10.10 -15.72
C LEU A 106 6.16 -10.75 -17.10
N ASN A 107 5.08 -11.50 -17.31
CA ASN A 107 4.76 -12.08 -18.62
C ASN A 107 4.51 -11.00 -19.67
N VAL A 108 3.75 -9.95 -19.34
CA VAL A 108 3.51 -8.80 -20.21
C VAL A 108 4.83 -8.13 -20.59
N ILE A 109 5.68 -7.81 -19.61
CA ILE A 109 6.98 -7.16 -19.86
C ILE A 109 7.84 -8.04 -20.77
N ARG A 110 7.92 -9.34 -20.53
CA ARG A 110 8.71 -10.26 -21.38
C ARG A 110 8.20 -10.37 -22.81
N ASN A 111 6.91 -10.26 -23.03
CA ASN A 111 6.33 -10.35 -24.38
C ASN A 111 6.42 -9.01 -25.14
N TYR A 112 6.49 -7.90 -24.42
CA TYR A 112 6.41 -6.55 -24.99
C TYR A 112 7.63 -5.67 -24.62
N PHE A 113 8.76 -6.27 -24.24
CA PHE A 113 9.96 -5.54 -23.80
C PHE A 113 10.45 -4.52 -24.83
N HIS A 114 10.29 -4.79 -26.12
CA HIS A 114 10.68 -3.92 -27.23
C HIS A 114 9.92 -2.58 -27.30
N HIS A 115 8.83 -2.43 -26.55
CA HIS A 115 8.11 -1.15 -26.42
C HIS A 115 8.70 -0.23 -25.36
N ILE A 116 9.60 -0.74 -24.52
CA ILE A 116 10.28 0.00 -23.46
C ILE A 116 11.79 -0.20 -23.60
N ASP A 117 12.57 0.65 -22.94
CA ASP A 117 14.03 0.53 -22.95
C ASP A 117 14.46 -0.53 -21.92
N LEU A 118 14.20 -1.81 -22.24
CA LEU A 118 14.52 -2.94 -21.37
C LEU A 118 15.15 -4.09 -22.17
N ASP A 119 16.27 -4.61 -21.67
CA ASP A 119 16.93 -5.78 -22.24
C ASP A 119 16.03 -7.03 -22.09
N PRO A 120 15.83 -7.85 -23.12
CA PRO A 120 15.05 -9.09 -23.03
C PRO A 120 15.58 -10.10 -21.98
N SER A 121 16.86 -10.00 -21.64
CA SER A 121 17.57 -10.86 -20.68
C SER A 121 17.53 -10.30 -19.25
N PHE A 122 16.67 -9.32 -18.98
CA PHE A 122 16.53 -8.74 -17.65
C PHE A 122 16.23 -9.81 -16.57
N LYS A 123 16.72 -9.53 -15.37
CA LYS A 123 16.46 -10.35 -14.18
C LYS A 123 15.79 -9.50 -13.13
N MET A 124 14.95 -10.14 -12.31
CA MET A 124 14.43 -9.51 -11.11
C MET A 124 15.55 -9.47 -10.08
N ALA A 125 15.89 -8.28 -9.60
CA ALA A 125 16.85 -8.11 -8.52
C ALA A 125 16.26 -8.61 -7.20
N GLU A 126 17.11 -9.14 -6.32
CA GLU A 126 16.73 -9.49 -4.95
C GLU A 126 16.62 -8.24 -4.06
N GLU A 127 15.87 -8.34 -2.97
CA GLU A 127 15.64 -7.20 -2.07
C GLU A 127 16.94 -6.65 -1.46
N SER A 128 17.90 -7.54 -1.18
CA SER A 128 19.24 -7.19 -0.70
C SER A 128 20.04 -6.42 -1.75
N GLU A 129 19.99 -6.85 -3.01
CA GLU A 129 20.64 -6.17 -4.14
C GLU A 129 20.03 -4.77 -4.33
N ILE A 130 18.69 -4.67 -4.32
CA ILE A 130 17.98 -3.39 -4.43
C ILE A 130 18.36 -2.46 -3.28
N THR A 131 18.46 -2.97 -2.06
CA THR A 131 18.83 -2.18 -0.88
C THR A 131 20.25 -1.63 -1.00
N LEU A 132 21.20 -2.48 -1.41
CA LEU A 132 22.60 -2.07 -1.61
C LEU A 132 22.70 -1.01 -2.72
N MET A 133 22.07 -1.26 -3.87
CA MET A 133 22.05 -0.31 -4.99
C MET A 133 21.46 1.05 -4.60
N LYS A 134 20.38 1.07 -3.79
CA LYS A 134 19.79 2.31 -3.30
C LYS A 134 20.76 3.07 -2.39
N SER A 135 21.46 2.38 -1.51
CA SER A 135 22.44 3.00 -0.61
C SER A 135 23.62 3.58 -1.38
N ASP A 136 24.17 2.84 -2.34
CA ASP A 136 25.27 3.31 -3.20
C ASP A 136 24.85 4.56 -3.99
N ILE A 137 23.69 4.53 -4.64
CA ILE A 137 23.16 5.68 -5.40
C ILE A 137 22.92 6.87 -4.47
N MET A 138 22.42 6.65 -3.26
CA MET A 138 22.18 7.76 -2.34
C MET A 138 23.47 8.39 -1.85
N ALA A 139 24.52 7.60 -1.59
CA ALA A 139 25.84 8.12 -1.28
C ALA A 139 26.38 8.99 -2.41
N ASP A 140 26.35 8.49 -3.66
CA ASP A 140 26.81 9.22 -4.85
C ASP A 140 26.03 10.53 -5.06
N VAL A 141 24.71 10.50 -4.88
CA VAL A 141 23.85 11.69 -5.00
C VAL A 141 24.21 12.70 -3.91
N LEU A 142 24.32 12.29 -2.64
CA LEU A 142 24.65 13.23 -1.57
C LEU A 142 26.05 13.83 -1.75
N GLU A 143 27.06 13.01 -2.08
CA GLU A 143 28.43 13.47 -2.33
C GLU A 143 28.46 14.55 -3.41
N LYS A 144 27.80 14.30 -4.55
CA LYS A 144 27.70 15.29 -5.63
C LYS A 144 27.08 16.62 -5.17
N TRP A 145 26.01 16.57 -4.38
CA TRP A 145 25.34 17.79 -3.91
C TRP A 145 26.15 18.53 -2.85
N TYR A 146 26.95 17.82 -2.04
CA TYR A 146 27.93 18.43 -1.16
C TYR A 146 29.06 19.13 -1.94
N GLU A 147 29.57 18.51 -3.00
CA GLU A 147 30.59 19.12 -3.86
C GLU A 147 30.08 20.38 -4.58
N GLU A 148 28.80 20.39 -5.01
CA GLU A 148 28.18 21.56 -5.61
C GLU A 148 28.04 22.74 -4.63
N GLY A 149 28.06 22.49 -3.31
CA GLY A 149 28.08 23.53 -2.27
C GLY A 149 26.84 24.43 -2.25
N ARG A 150 25.68 23.89 -2.66
CA ARG A 150 24.43 24.66 -2.76
C ARG A 150 23.86 25.02 -1.38
N GLU A 151 23.57 26.31 -1.18
CA GLU A 151 23.02 26.81 0.09
C GLU A 151 21.66 26.17 0.44
N ASP A 152 20.79 25.96 -0.54
CA ASP A 152 19.47 25.34 -0.30
C ASP A 152 19.57 23.86 0.09
N PHE A 153 20.56 23.16 -0.43
CA PHE A 153 20.89 21.80 0.00
C PHE A 153 21.44 21.78 1.44
N HIS A 154 22.35 22.68 1.79
CA HIS A 154 22.84 22.78 3.16
C HIS A 154 21.71 23.08 4.16
N GLN A 155 20.79 23.97 3.82
CA GLN A 155 19.59 24.24 4.64
C GLN A 155 18.72 22.99 4.81
N LEU A 156 18.56 22.17 3.77
CA LEU A 156 17.85 20.88 3.86
C LEU A 156 18.56 19.95 4.84
N ILE A 157 19.88 19.79 4.72
CA ILE A 157 20.66 18.94 5.62
C ILE A 157 20.53 19.43 7.07
N GLU A 158 20.71 20.73 7.34
CA GLU A 158 20.59 21.29 8.69
C GLU A 158 19.19 21.13 9.29
N SER A 159 18.14 21.20 8.45
CA SER A 159 16.75 21.11 8.90
C SER A 159 16.34 19.71 9.34
N TYR A 160 16.91 18.67 8.70
CA TYR A 160 16.46 17.28 8.89
C TYR A 160 17.54 16.35 9.45
N SER A 161 18.82 16.71 9.35
CA SER A 161 19.92 16.00 10.00
C SER A 161 20.23 16.64 11.35
N ARG A 162 19.78 16.01 12.43
CA ARG A 162 20.06 16.44 13.81
C ARG A 162 21.37 15.87 14.37
N SER A 163 22.14 15.14 13.57
CA SER A 163 23.30 14.37 14.02
C SER A 163 24.47 14.50 13.04
N LYS A 164 25.61 13.87 13.33
CA LYS A 164 26.77 13.80 12.41
C LYS A 164 26.56 12.82 11.24
N SER A 165 25.32 12.44 10.95
CA SER A 165 24.98 11.40 9.99
C SER A 165 23.81 11.84 9.13
N ASP A 166 23.93 11.60 7.82
CA ASP A 166 22.92 11.92 6.81
C ASP A 166 21.84 10.82 6.67
N ALA A 167 21.89 9.78 7.49
CA ALA A 167 20.91 8.71 7.49
C ALA A 167 19.44 9.20 7.53
N PRO A 168 19.07 10.24 8.31
CA PRO A 168 17.69 10.76 8.29
C PRO A 168 17.26 11.33 6.93
N ILE A 169 18.20 11.93 6.19
CA ILE A 169 17.95 12.46 4.84
C ILE A 169 17.77 11.32 3.85
N GLU A 170 18.65 10.31 3.91
CA GLU A 170 18.53 9.11 3.08
C GLU A 170 17.18 8.41 3.31
N GLU A 171 16.79 8.22 4.57
CA GLU A 171 15.49 7.64 4.94
C GLU A 171 14.32 8.48 4.39
N LEU A 172 14.39 9.81 4.52
CA LEU A 172 13.36 10.72 4.02
C LEU A 172 13.21 10.61 2.48
N VAL A 173 14.32 10.63 1.75
CA VAL A 173 14.33 10.53 0.28
C VAL A 173 13.79 9.18 -0.17
N LEU A 174 14.26 8.08 0.43
CA LEU A 174 13.82 6.74 0.08
C LEU A 174 12.35 6.50 0.45
N SER A 175 11.89 7.03 1.58
CA SER A 175 10.49 6.99 1.99
C SER A 175 9.59 7.72 0.99
N LEU A 176 9.97 8.94 0.58
CA LEU A 176 9.26 9.71 -0.43
C LEU A 176 9.24 9.00 -1.79
N TYR A 177 10.38 8.43 -2.20
CA TYR A 177 10.48 7.62 -3.42
C TYR A 177 9.55 6.40 -3.39
N ASN A 178 9.60 5.62 -2.31
CA ASN A 178 8.77 4.42 -2.16
C ASN A 178 7.27 4.78 -2.17
N PHE A 179 6.88 5.88 -1.52
CA PHE A 179 5.50 6.36 -1.57
C PHE A 179 5.11 6.82 -2.99
N ALA A 180 5.97 7.57 -3.67
CA ALA A 180 5.73 8.00 -5.04
C ALA A 180 5.51 6.80 -5.98
N MET A 181 6.31 5.73 -5.82
CA MET A 181 6.21 4.50 -6.62
C MET A 181 4.91 3.72 -6.41
N SER A 182 4.17 3.97 -5.32
CA SER A 182 2.83 3.42 -5.12
C SER A 182 1.74 4.09 -5.98
N ASN A 183 2.06 5.21 -6.64
CA ASN A 183 1.16 5.95 -7.51
C ASN A 183 1.37 5.54 -8.98
N PRO A 184 0.32 5.55 -9.83
CA PRO A 184 0.46 5.19 -11.25
C PRO A 184 1.43 6.07 -12.05
N TRP A 185 1.59 7.35 -11.66
CA TRP A 185 2.52 8.30 -12.27
C TRP A 185 3.41 8.96 -11.20
N PRO A 186 4.51 8.32 -10.78
CA PRO A 186 5.33 8.79 -9.65
C PRO A 186 5.91 10.19 -9.85
N LYS A 187 6.42 10.50 -11.05
CA LYS A 187 7.01 11.81 -11.36
C LYS A 187 5.97 12.94 -11.33
N ASP A 188 4.79 12.71 -11.90
CA ASP A 188 3.70 13.69 -11.88
C ASP A 188 3.15 13.88 -10.46
N TRP A 189 3.13 12.81 -9.66
CA TRP A 189 2.78 12.90 -8.25
C TRP A 189 3.80 13.77 -7.48
N LEU A 190 5.10 13.50 -7.63
CA LEU A 190 6.16 14.31 -7.01
C LEU A 190 6.08 15.79 -7.45
N GLY A 191 5.85 16.04 -8.73
CA GLY A 191 5.69 17.40 -9.26
C GLY A 191 4.49 18.13 -8.65
N ARG A 192 3.35 17.45 -8.49
CA ARG A 192 2.15 18.02 -7.84
C ARG A 192 2.37 18.31 -6.36
N ILE A 193 2.99 17.39 -5.63
CA ILE A 193 3.31 17.59 -4.22
C ILE A 193 4.31 18.73 -4.06
N GLY A 194 5.39 18.74 -4.83
CA GLY A 194 6.39 19.83 -4.81
C GLY A 194 5.78 21.19 -5.13
N ALA A 195 4.81 21.25 -6.05
CA ALA A 195 4.09 22.49 -6.34
C ALA A 195 3.29 23.02 -5.14
N SER A 196 2.80 22.15 -4.25
CA SER A 196 2.07 22.55 -3.03
C SER A 196 2.95 23.21 -1.96
N PHE A 197 4.28 23.09 -2.09
CA PHE A 197 5.27 23.76 -1.24
C PHE A 197 5.80 25.07 -1.83
N LYS A 198 5.39 25.45 -3.04
CA LYS A 198 5.71 26.76 -3.64
C LYS A 198 4.82 27.84 -3.04
N LEU A 199 5.23 28.37 -1.89
CA LEU A 199 4.47 29.33 -1.09
C LEU A 199 5.17 30.68 -1.07
N ASN A 200 4.42 31.77 -1.17
CA ASN A 200 4.98 33.13 -1.18
C ASN A 200 4.91 33.81 0.20
N SER A 201 4.08 33.28 1.10
CA SER A 201 3.88 33.83 2.44
C SER A 201 3.45 32.76 3.44
N ILE A 202 3.60 33.06 4.73
CA ILE A 202 3.11 32.22 5.82
C ILE A 202 1.58 32.08 5.77
N ASN A 203 0.86 33.12 5.33
CA ASN A 203 -0.59 33.03 5.15
C ASN A 203 -0.98 32.06 4.01
N ASP A 204 -0.16 31.95 2.96
CA ASP A 204 -0.37 30.92 1.93
C ASP A 204 -0.13 29.52 2.52
N MET A 205 0.91 29.37 3.35
CA MET A 205 1.20 28.13 4.08
C MET A 205 0.02 27.71 4.96
N ASN A 206 -0.51 28.62 5.78
CA ASN A 206 -1.65 28.36 6.67
C ASN A 206 -2.94 27.98 5.90
N ARG A 207 -3.04 28.34 4.62
CA ARG A 207 -4.17 27.96 3.75
C ARG A 207 -3.95 26.64 3.02
N ALA A 208 -2.71 26.16 2.92
CA ALA A 208 -2.37 24.93 2.23
C ALA A 208 -3.05 23.72 2.88
N ILE A 209 -3.46 22.75 2.05
CA ILE A 209 -4.19 21.56 2.52
C ILE A 209 -3.32 20.76 3.51
N TRP A 210 -2.05 20.53 3.16
CA TRP A 210 -1.13 19.80 4.01
C TRP A 210 -0.91 20.46 5.38
N MET A 211 -0.97 21.80 5.47
CA MET A 211 -0.83 22.52 6.73
C MET A 211 -2.08 22.35 7.59
N LYS A 212 -3.27 22.42 6.99
CA LYS A 212 -4.52 22.16 7.70
C LYS A 212 -4.57 20.73 8.24
N ASP A 213 -4.14 19.77 7.43
CA ASP A 213 -4.07 18.36 7.84
C ASP A 213 -3.04 18.16 8.96
N LEU A 214 -1.90 18.85 8.90
CA LEU A 214 -0.88 18.85 9.96
C LEU A 214 -1.42 19.41 11.28
N LEU A 215 -2.05 20.59 11.25
CA LEU A 215 -2.63 21.21 12.44
C LEU A 215 -3.78 20.36 13.02
N TYR A 216 -4.60 19.76 12.15
CA TYR A 216 -5.61 18.80 12.58
C TYR A 216 -4.97 17.58 13.25
N TYR A 217 -3.92 17.00 12.67
CA TYR A 217 -3.18 15.89 13.26
C TYR A 217 -2.60 16.26 14.63
N VAL A 218 -1.96 17.43 14.77
CA VAL A 218 -1.47 17.94 16.06
C VAL A 218 -2.61 18.02 17.07
N SER A 219 -3.79 18.52 16.68
CA SER A 219 -4.95 18.58 17.57
C SER A 219 -5.41 17.19 18.03
N VAL A 220 -5.38 16.19 17.14
CA VAL A 220 -5.73 14.79 17.48
C VAL A 220 -4.71 14.21 18.48
N VAL A 221 -3.41 14.42 18.24
CA VAL A 221 -2.35 13.97 19.14
C VAL A 221 -2.46 14.63 20.52
N LEU A 222 -2.70 15.95 20.58
CA LEU A 222 -2.87 16.66 21.85
C LEU A 222 -4.08 16.17 22.64
N ASN A 223 -5.20 15.87 21.98
CA ASN A 223 -6.37 15.28 22.63
C ASN A 223 -6.05 13.89 23.22
N ASP A 224 -5.37 13.02 22.47
CA ASP A 224 -4.96 11.70 22.95
C ASP A 224 -3.97 11.80 24.14
N LEU A 225 -3.01 12.72 24.08
CA LEU A 225 -2.09 12.99 25.20
C LEU A 225 -2.84 13.51 26.43
N MET A 226 -3.83 14.37 26.25
CA MET A 226 -4.66 14.89 27.33
C MET A 226 -5.50 13.78 27.99
N GLU A 227 -6.06 12.84 27.22
CA GLU A 227 -6.75 11.68 27.78
C GLU A 227 -5.80 10.78 28.57
N LYS A 228 -4.61 10.50 28.02
CA LYS A 228 -3.58 9.69 28.68
C LYS A 228 -3.09 10.31 29.98
N ILE A 229 -2.84 11.62 30.00
CA ILE A 229 -2.34 12.29 31.20
C ILE A 229 -3.39 12.37 32.30
N ASN A 230 -4.66 12.62 31.95
CA ASN A 230 -5.75 12.60 32.91
C ASN A 230 -5.91 11.21 33.52
N ARG A 231 -5.84 10.15 32.70
CA ARG A 231 -5.85 8.77 33.20
C ARG A 231 -4.66 8.46 34.11
N ALA A 232 -3.47 8.96 33.78
CA ALA A 232 -2.28 8.78 34.62
C ALA A 232 -2.43 9.50 35.98
N ILE A 233 -3.03 10.70 35.98
CA ILE A 233 -3.36 11.44 37.20
C ILE A 233 -4.38 10.68 38.04
N ASP A 234 -5.43 10.12 37.42
CA ASP A 234 -6.44 9.31 38.12
C ASP A 234 -5.80 8.12 38.83
N ILE A 235 -4.92 7.37 38.13
CA ILE A 235 -4.16 6.25 38.72
C ILE A 235 -3.27 6.71 39.89
N CYS A 236 -2.64 7.87 39.78
CA CYS A 236 -1.82 8.42 40.88
C CYS A 236 -2.66 8.78 42.13
N ASN A 237 -3.96 9.06 41.96
CA ASN A 237 -4.89 9.38 43.04
C ASN A 237 -5.60 8.14 43.62
N GLU A 238 -5.41 6.94 43.05
CA GLU A 238 -5.91 5.69 43.62
C GLU A 238 -5.18 5.31 44.92
N THR A 239 -5.82 4.46 45.73
CA THR A 239 -5.18 3.86 46.92
C THR A 239 -3.96 3.06 46.50
N ASP A 240 -2.80 3.30 47.12
CA ASP A 240 -1.48 2.75 46.74
C ASP A 240 -0.97 3.18 45.34
N GLY A 241 -1.56 4.23 44.75
CA GLY A 241 -1.10 4.86 43.52
C GLY A 241 0.27 5.56 43.67
N PRO A 242 1.04 5.73 42.59
CA PRO A 242 2.39 6.29 42.65
C PRO A 242 2.36 7.83 42.74
N ALA A 243 1.82 8.36 43.85
CA ALA A 243 1.56 9.78 44.07
C ALA A 243 2.78 10.71 43.91
N ALA A 244 4.00 10.18 43.99
CA ALA A 244 5.24 10.92 43.78
C ALA A 244 5.34 11.55 42.37
N TYR A 245 4.66 11.00 41.35
CA TYR A 245 4.66 11.56 39.99
C TYR A 245 3.59 12.64 39.76
N LEU A 246 2.64 12.80 40.69
CA LEU A 246 1.50 13.69 40.52
C LEU A 246 1.89 15.15 40.21
N PRO A 247 2.90 15.76 40.87
CA PRO A 247 3.31 17.13 40.54
C PRO A 247 3.80 17.29 39.10
N ALA A 248 4.55 16.32 38.59
CA ALA A 248 5.05 16.33 37.22
C ALA A 248 3.91 16.18 36.20
N LEU A 249 3.00 15.23 36.44
CA LEU A 249 1.84 15.02 35.56
C LEU A 249 0.88 16.22 35.53
N ILE A 250 0.70 16.92 36.64
CA ILE A 250 -0.10 18.16 36.67
C ILE A 250 0.59 19.25 35.85
N SER A 251 1.90 19.43 36.01
CA SER A 251 2.69 20.39 35.23
C SER A 251 2.59 20.11 33.72
N ASP A 252 2.78 18.85 33.31
CA ASP A 252 2.68 18.43 31.92
C ASP A 252 1.26 18.63 31.36
N ARG A 253 0.22 18.39 32.18
CA ARG A 253 -1.18 18.63 31.78
C ARG A 253 -1.45 20.11 31.54
N ASP A 254 -0.87 20.99 32.36
CA ASP A 254 -1.02 22.43 32.19
C ASP A 254 -0.32 22.92 30.91
N ILE A 255 0.85 22.35 30.58
CA ILE A 255 1.53 22.57 29.29
C ILE A 255 0.63 22.12 28.13
N LEU A 256 0.09 20.90 28.17
CA LEU A 256 -0.83 20.40 27.14
C LEU A 256 -2.08 21.27 27.00
N SER A 257 -2.66 21.73 28.11
CA SER A 257 -3.82 22.63 28.10
C SER A 257 -3.49 23.98 27.45
N SER A 258 -2.28 24.50 27.62
CA SER A 258 -1.80 25.69 26.92
C SER A 258 -1.64 25.46 25.42
N LEU A 259 -1.07 24.32 25.01
CA LEU A 259 -0.90 23.94 23.61
C LEU A 259 -2.24 23.74 22.89
N MET A 260 -3.23 23.16 23.56
CA MET A 260 -4.57 22.94 22.99
C MET A 260 -5.35 24.24 22.70
N LYS A 261 -4.91 25.39 23.23
CA LYS A 261 -5.53 26.71 22.95
C LYS A 261 -4.99 27.34 21.67
N GLN A 262 -3.90 26.82 21.11
CA GLN A 262 -3.29 27.36 19.90
C GLN A 262 -4.04 26.87 18.65
N GLY A 263 -4.02 27.67 17.58
CA GLY A 263 -4.76 27.37 16.34
C GLY A 263 -3.99 27.63 15.05
N THR A 264 -2.83 28.28 15.11
CA THR A 264 -1.98 28.58 13.94
C THR A 264 -0.60 27.94 14.11
N TYR A 265 0.10 27.77 12.98
CA TYR A 265 1.46 27.22 13.00
C TYR A 265 2.40 28.08 13.85
N GLU A 266 2.32 29.40 13.72
CA GLU A 266 3.16 30.35 14.43
C GLU A 266 2.92 30.30 15.95
N ASP A 267 1.66 30.18 16.36
CA ASP A 267 1.29 30.05 17.77
C ASP A 267 1.83 28.75 18.37
N TYR A 268 1.72 27.63 17.63
CA TYR A 268 2.32 26.36 18.03
C TYR A 268 3.84 26.47 18.09
N ALA A 269 4.50 27.05 17.08
CA ALA A 269 5.96 27.18 17.05
C ALA A 269 6.48 27.97 18.27
N LYS A 270 5.81 29.07 18.63
CA LYS A 270 6.14 29.85 19.81
C LYS A 270 5.87 29.08 21.12
N ALA A 271 4.74 28.41 21.21
CA ALA A 271 4.41 27.63 22.40
C ALA A 271 5.40 26.47 22.61
N PHE A 272 5.88 25.84 21.53
CA PHE A 272 6.89 24.78 21.61
C PHE A 272 8.29 25.32 21.96
N SER A 273 8.65 26.54 21.55
CA SER A 273 9.96 27.12 21.90
C SER A 273 10.11 27.43 23.39
N ASP A 274 8.99 27.61 24.10
CA ASP A 274 8.98 27.89 25.54
C ASP A 274 9.08 26.60 26.39
N ILE A 275 9.01 25.42 25.78
CA ILE A 275 9.13 24.13 26.46
C ILE A 275 10.62 23.78 26.58
N SER A 276 11.15 23.86 27.80
CA SER A 276 12.48 23.33 28.12
C SER A 276 12.37 21.85 28.49
N TYR A 277 13.23 21.03 27.88
CA TYR A 277 13.44 19.63 28.24
C TYR A 277 14.52 19.48 29.33
#